data_AF-A0A1C6BL34-F1
#
_entry.id   AF-A0A1C6BL34-F1
#
_cell.length_a   1.000
_cell.length_b   1.000
_cell.length_c   1.000
_cell.angle_alpha   90.00
_cell.angle_beta   90.00
_cell.angle_gamma   90.00
#
_symmetry.space_group_name_H-M   'P 1'
#
loop_
_entity.id
_entity.type
_entity.pdbx_description
1 polymer ?
#
loop_
_entity_poly.entity_id
_entity_poly.type
_entity_poly.pdbx_seq_one_letter_code
_entity_poly.pdbx_strand_id
1 'polypeptide(L)'
;MARKKYSGGFEEYESKLKRVMERLGVKQYKYDWSRNECFIEFNYKNQYYRFEHSLHKAAEHKQNIHYSSDLFAQLVKTLEDIARMVERGIYDLSTWIEGMKTLPPKKQIPQCFVALGFDNIPSMDDLKNRFHMLAKESHPDSGGNSELFCLYKSAYEEAEMYLMEERE
;
A
#
# COMPACT_ATOMS: atom_id res chain seq x y z
N MET A 1 -13.39 -2.37 -28.98
CA MET A 1 -11.92 -2.46 -28.76
C MET A 1 -11.56 -1.60 -27.56
N ALA A 2 -10.71 -2.09 -26.67
CA ALA A 2 -10.20 -1.29 -25.55
C ALA A 2 -9.46 -0.07 -26.10
N ARG A 3 -9.69 1.12 -25.51
CA ARG A 3 -9.05 2.36 -25.94
C ARG A 3 -7.77 2.57 -25.14
N LYS A 4 -6.67 2.85 -25.83
CA LYS A 4 -5.40 3.22 -25.21
C LYS A 4 -5.54 4.54 -24.44
N LYS A 5 -4.98 4.60 -23.22
CA LYS A 5 -5.11 5.78 -22.35
C LYS A 5 -4.09 6.86 -22.69
N TYR A 6 -2.91 6.48 -23.15
CA TYR A 6 -1.84 7.40 -23.53
C TYR A 6 -1.57 7.35 -25.03
N SER A 7 -1.44 8.53 -25.65
CA SER A 7 -0.88 8.63 -27.00
C SER A 7 0.61 8.26 -26.95
N GLY A 8 1.11 7.67 -28.03
CA GLY A 8 2.53 7.32 -28.15
C GLY A 8 2.82 5.84 -27.94
N GLY A 9 3.89 5.36 -28.58
CA GLY A 9 4.40 4.01 -28.45
C GLY A 9 5.41 3.88 -27.31
N PHE A 10 5.93 2.67 -27.12
CA PHE A 10 6.98 2.39 -26.14
C PHE A 10 8.22 3.30 -26.34
N GLU A 11 8.70 3.42 -27.58
CA GLU A 11 9.89 4.21 -27.95
C GLU A 11 9.80 5.68 -27.51
N GLU A 12 8.60 6.25 -27.53
CA GLU A 12 8.36 7.64 -27.10
C GLU A 12 8.57 7.77 -25.58
N TYR A 13 8.05 6.82 -24.82
CA TYR A 13 8.18 6.81 -23.36
C TYR A 13 9.58 6.37 -22.90
N GLU A 14 10.28 5.54 -23.67
CA GLU A 14 11.68 5.21 -23.44
C GLU A 14 12.58 6.43 -23.65
N SER A 15 12.37 7.18 -24.74
CA SER A 15 13.06 8.45 -25.01
C SER A 15 12.80 9.47 -23.91
N LYS A 16 11.56 9.51 -23.39
CA LYS A 16 11.20 10.37 -22.26
C LYS A 16 11.88 9.92 -20.98
N LEU A 17 11.89 8.61 -20.68
CA LEU A 17 12.55 8.06 -19.51
C LEU A 17 14.03 8.46 -19.48
N LYS A 18 14.73 8.38 -20.60
CA LYS A 18 16.12 8.82 -20.72
C LYS A 18 16.30 10.29 -20.28
N ARG A 19 15.46 11.19 -20.76
CA ARG A 19 15.49 12.62 -20.37
C ARG A 19 15.21 12.81 -18.88
N VAL A 20 14.28 12.06 -18.31
CA VAL A 20 13.97 12.11 -16.87
C VAL A 20 15.15 11.64 -16.04
N MET A 21 15.82 10.56 -16.44
CA MET A 21 17.01 10.05 -15.76
C MET A 21 18.19 11.03 -15.82
N GLU A 22 18.41 11.66 -16.99
CA GLU A 22 19.41 12.72 -17.15
C GLU A 22 19.14 13.90 -16.21
N ARG A 23 17.89 14.35 -16.11
CA ARG A 23 17.47 15.43 -15.20
C ARG A 23 17.66 15.08 -13.72
N LEU A 24 17.42 13.82 -13.35
CA LEU A 24 17.71 13.31 -12.02
C LEU A 24 19.20 13.03 -11.78
N GLY A 25 20.08 13.18 -12.77
CA GLY A 25 21.51 12.85 -12.64
C GLY A 25 21.78 11.35 -12.47
N VAL A 26 20.85 10.49 -12.90
CA VAL A 26 20.95 9.03 -12.82
C VAL A 26 21.65 8.50 -14.08
N LYS A 27 22.82 7.88 -13.89
CA LYS A 27 23.64 7.36 -15.01
C LYS A 27 23.28 5.95 -15.45
N GLN A 28 22.79 5.13 -14.51
CA GLN A 28 22.48 3.73 -14.75
C GLN A 28 21.10 3.41 -14.19
N TYR A 29 20.27 2.85 -15.05
CA TYR A 29 18.92 2.42 -14.72
C TYR A 29 18.58 1.20 -15.58
N LYS A 30 17.65 0.39 -15.10
CA LYS A 30 17.06 -0.73 -15.83
C LYS A 30 15.54 -0.56 -15.85
N TYR A 31 14.91 -1.11 -16.86
CA TYR A 31 13.46 -1.17 -16.93
C TYR A 31 13.05 -2.44 -17.66
N ASP A 32 11.83 -2.87 -17.36
CA ASP A 32 11.16 -3.94 -18.11
C ASP A 32 9.71 -3.53 -18.38
N TRP A 33 9.20 -4.04 -19.49
CA TRP A 33 7.81 -3.88 -19.88
C TRP A 33 7.27 -5.22 -20.39
N SER A 34 6.96 -6.11 -19.46
CA SER A 34 6.24 -7.34 -19.78
C SER A 34 4.78 -7.06 -20.16
N ARG A 35 4.04 -8.10 -20.58
CA ARG A 35 2.62 -7.97 -20.94
C ARG A 35 1.73 -7.48 -19.81
N ASN A 36 2.05 -7.84 -18.56
CA ASN A 36 1.16 -7.60 -17.43
C ASN A 36 1.76 -6.66 -16.37
N GLU A 37 3.08 -6.48 -16.39
CA GLU A 37 3.83 -5.73 -15.37
C GLU A 37 4.95 -4.93 -16.01
N CYS A 38 5.29 -3.79 -15.41
CA CYS A 38 6.40 -2.94 -15.83
C CYS A 38 7.15 -2.44 -14.60
N PHE A 39 8.47 -2.26 -14.73
CA PHE A 39 9.27 -1.63 -13.68
C PHE A 39 10.36 -0.72 -14.24
N ILE A 40 10.83 0.18 -13.39
CA ILE A 40 12.00 1.04 -13.61
C ILE A 40 12.81 1.04 -12.31
N GLU A 41 14.07 0.67 -12.37
CA GLU A 41 14.97 0.60 -11.22
C GLU A 41 16.27 1.36 -11.46
N PHE A 42 16.75 2.06 -10.45
CA PHE A 42 17.93 2.90 -10.53
C PHE A 42 18.53 3.20 -9.15
N ASN A 43 19.80 3.60 -9.14
CA ASN A 43 20.45 4.13 -7.95
C ASN A 43 20.47 5.66 -8.00
N TYR A 44 20.07 6.30 -6.92
CA TYR A 44 20.11 7.74 -6.75
C TYR A 44 20.59 8.09 -5.34
N LYS A 45 21.63 8.93 -5.22
CA LYS A 45 22.24 9.34 -3.94
C LYS A 45 22.46 8.17 -2.95
N ASN A 46 23.10 7.09 -3.43
CA ASN A 46 23.39 5.86 -2.68
C ASN A 46 22.15 5.07 -2.19
N GLN A 47 20.96 5.39 -2.68
CA GLN A 47 19.76 4.60 -2.43
C GLN A 47 19.29 3.93 -3.72
N TYR A 48 18.84 2.68 -3.58
CA TYR A 48 18.22 1.93 -4.65
C TYR A 48 16.72 2.23 -4.71
N TYR A 49 16.21 2.46 -5.91
CA TYR A 49 14.81 2.72 -6.17
C TYR A 49 14.27 1.75 -7.22
N ARG A 50 13.02 1.30 -7.01
CA ARG A 50 12.25 0.51 -7.98
C ARG A 50 10.82 1.00 -7.99
N PHE A 51 10.40 1.52 -9.13
CA PHE A 51 9.03 1.88 -9.42
C PHE A 51 8.41 0.78 -10.26
N GLU A 52 7.27 0.24 -9.84
CA GLU A 52 6.62 -0.87 -10.53
C GLU A 52 5.11 -0.66 -10.64
N HIS A 53 4.54 -1.15 -11.73
CA HIS A 53 3.12 -1.13 -11.97
C HIS A 53 2.66 -2.38 -12.71
N SER A 54 1.41 -2.75 -12.55
CA SER A 54 0.82 -3.94 -13.18
C SER A 54 -0.64 -3.69 -13.51
N LEU A 55 -1.18 -4.49 -14.43
CA LEU A 55 -2.61 -4.47 -14.75
C LEU A 55 -3.47 -4.80 -13.52
N HIS A 56 -2.98 -5.66 -12.64
CA HIS A 56 -3.63 -6.01 -11.38
C HIS A 56 -3.73 -4.78 -10.44
N LYS A 57 -2.59 -4.13 -10.15
CA LYS A 57 -2.57 -2.90 -9.33
C LYS A 57 -3.44 -1.80 -9.95
N ALA A 58 -3.41 -1.64 -11.27
CA ALA A 58 -4.26 -0.68 -11.97
C ALA A 58 -5.75 -0.95 -11.73
N ALA A 59 -6.18 -2.22 -11.83
CA ALA A 59 -7.56 -2.63 -11.60
C ALA A 59 -8.01 -2.43 -10.13
N GLU A 60 -7.15 -2.75 -9.15
CA GLU A 60 -7.42 -2.49 -7.72
C GLU A 60 -7.68 -1.00 -7.45
N HIS A 61 -6.95 -0.13 -8.13
CA HIS A 61 -7.14 1.32 -8.08
C HIS A 61 -8.19 1.85 -9.07
N LYS A 62 -9.07 0.98 -9.57
CA LYS A 62 -10.18 1.29 -10.49
C LYS A 62 -9.72 2.00 -11.77
N GLN A 63 -8.49 1.78 -12.19
CA GLN A 63 -7.97 2.29 -13.45
C GLN A 63 -8.26 1.29 -14.57
N ASN A 64 -8.98 1.74 -15.60
CA ASN A 64 -9.26 0.91 -16.77
C ASN A 64 -8.06 0.91 -17.74
N ILE A 65 -7.04 0.12 -17.44
CA ILE A 65 -5.82 -0.03 -18.26
C ILE A 65 -5.79 -1.44 -18.84
N HIS A 66 -5.54 -1.54 -20.14
CA HIS A 66 -5.51 -2.82 -20.86
C HIS A 66 -4.17 -3.10 -21.55
N TYR A 67 -3.27 -2.11 -21.60
CA TYR A 67 -2.02 -2.20 -22.35
C TYR A 67 -0.84 -1.92 -21.43
N SER A 68 0.19 -2.78 -21.44
CA SER A 68 1.42 -2.56 -20.68
C SER A 68 2.13 -1.26 -21.05
N SER A 69 2.04 -0.83 -22.31
CA SER A 69 2.56 0.48 -22.72
C SER A 69 1.91 1.67 -22.00
N ASP A 70 0.64 1.54 -21.56
CA ASP A 70 0.00 2.56 -20.73
C ASP A 70 0.51 2.52 -19.28
N LEU A 71 0.82 1.33 -18.75
CA LEU A 71 1.46 1.18 -17.44
C LEU A 71 2.85 1.82 -17.43
N PHE A 72 3.66 1.56 -18.47
CA PHE A 72 4.97 2.15 -18.62
C PHE A 72 4.89 3.67 -18.78
N ALA A 73 3.94 4.17 -19.58
CA ALA A 73 3.70 5.60 -19.72
C ALA A 73 3.37 6.28 -18.38
N GLN A 74 2.61 5.62 -17.51
CA GLN A 74 2.32 6.12 -16.16
C GLN A 74 3.59 6.20 -15.31
N LEU A 75 4.38 5.14 -15.26
CA LEU A 75 5.64 5.13 -14.50
C LEU A 75 6.57 6.28 -14.95
N VAL A 76 6.76 6.44 -16.26
CA VAL A 76 7.62 7.49 -16.81
C VAL A 76 7.07 8.89 -16.51
N LYS A 77 5.76 9.11 -16.64
CA LYS A 77 5.13 10.41 -16.32
C LYS A 77 5.23 10.75 -14.83
N THR A 78 5.05 9.77 -13.95
CA THR A 78 5.22 9.98 -12.51
C THR A 78 6.65 10.33 -12.16
N LEU A 79 7.65 9.67 -12.76
CA LEU A 79 9.05 10.04 -12.59
C LEU A 79 9.34 11.44 -13.17
N GLU A 80 8.73 11.82 -14.29
CA GLU A 80 8.82 13.17 -14.86
C GLU A 80 8.26 14.24 -13.91
N ASP A 81 7.15 13.94 -13.22
CA ASP A 81 6.59 14.80 -12.17
C ASP A 81 7.55 14.97 -11.00
N ILE A 82 8.13 13.86 -10.52
CA ILE A 82 9.09 13.89 -9.42
C ILE A 82 10.35 14.68 -9.82
N ALA A 83 10.90 14.44 -11.00
CA ALA A 83 12.06 15.20 -11.50
C ALA A 83 11.75 16.71 -11.57
N ARG A 84 10.55 17.10 -12.01
CA ARG A 84 10.11 18.50 -12.01
C ARG A 84 10.03 19.09 -10.60
N MET A 85 9.59 18.32 -9.61
CA MET A 85 9.53 18.80 -8.22
C MET A 85 10.93 19.01 -7.62
N VAL A 86 11.86 18.10 -7.90
CA VAL A 86 13.27 18.19 -7.47
C VAL A 86 13.93 19.43 -8.07
N GLU A 87 13.77 19.66 -9.38
CA GLU A 87 14.33 20.84 -10.07
C GLU A 87 13.77 22.17 -9.56
N ARG A 88 12.52 22.18 -9.12
CA ARG A 88 11.87 23.36 -8.52
C ARG A 88 12.29 23.59 -7.07
N GLY A 89 13.09 22.70 -6.49
CA GLY A 89 13.53 22.78 -5.10
C GLY A 89 12.39 22.58 -4.09
N ILE A 90 11.27 21.95 -4.49
CA ILE A 90 10.14 21.73 -3.58
C ILE A 90 10.53 20.68 -2.54
N TYR A 91 11.06 19.54 -2.98
CA TYR A 91 11.62 18.48 -2.15
C TYR A 91 12.59 17.61 -2.95
N ASP A 92 13.60 17.04 -2.29
CA ASP A 92 14.49 16.04 -2.88
C ASP A 92 13.78 14.67 -2.98
N LEU A 93 14.18 13.83 -3.95
CA LEU A 93 13.58 12.48 -4.13
C LEU A 93 13.76 11.61 -2.87
N SER A 94 14.92 11.71 -2.21
CA SER A 94 15.23 11.02 -0.95
C SER A 94 14.29 11.44 0.18
N THR A 95 14.01 12.74 0.33
CA THR A 95 13.13 13.29 1.37
C THR A 95 11.70 12.75 1.28
N TRP A 96 11.16 12.61 0.07
CA TRP A 96 9.82 12.03 -0.13
C TRP A 96 9.74 10.57 0.28
N ILE A 97 10.77 9.79 -0.08
CA ILE A 97 10.73 8.34 0.10
C ILE A 97 11.09 7.96 1.54
N GLU A 98 11.91 8.75 2.23
CA GLU A 98 12.07 8.64 3.68
C GLU A 98 10.74 8.89 4.42
N GLY A 99 9.92 9.84 3.95
CA GLY A 99 8.56 10.05 4.46
C GLY A 99 7.53 8.97 4.06
N MET A 100 7.73 8.23 2.96
CA MET A 100 6.88 7.10 2.56
C MET A 100 7.31 5.76 3.19
N LYS A 101 8.59 5.58 3.53
CA LYS A 101 9.09 4.40 4.27
C LYS A 101 8.46 4.27 5.67
N THR A 102 7.73 5.28 6.13
CA THR A 102 7.03 5.30 7.43
C THR A 102 5.52 5.10 7.33
N LEU A 103 5.06 4.09 6.62
CA LEU A 103 3.93 3.33 7.14
C LEU A 103 4.46 1.94 7.50
N PRO A 104 4.69 1.63 8.79
CA PRO A 104 5.03 0.28 9.16
C PRO A 104 3.97 -0.66 8.57
N PRO A 105 4.35 -1.84 8.06
CA PRO A 105 3.36 -2.82 7.64
C PRO A 105 2.34 -2.98 8.76
N LYS A 106 1.04 -2.99 8.42
CA LYS A 106 -0.03 -3.21 9.40
C LYS A 106 0.41 -4.41 10.25
N LYS A 107 0.63 -4.21 11.54
CA LYS A 107 1.12 -5.31 12.39
C LYS A 107 0.12 -6.45 12.25
N GLN A 108 0.60 -7.62 11.85
CA GLN A 108 -0.23 -8.80 11.79
C GLN A 108 -0.48 -9.23 13.24
N ILE A 109 -1.66 -8.89 13.76
CA ILE A 109 -2.12 -9.34 15.06
C ILE A 109 -3.08 -10.52 14.86
N PRO A 110 -3.20 -11.42 15.84
CA PRO A 110 -4.16 -12.52 15.78
C PRO A 110 -5.58 -12.06 15.43
N GLN A 111 -6.31 -12.91 14.71
CA GLN A 111 -7.64 -12.59 14.16
C GLN A 111 -8.66 -12.25 15.25
N CYS A 112 -8.51 -12.80 16.45
CA CYS A 112 -9.33 -12.48 17.62
C CYS A 112 -9.28 -10.99 17.99
N PHE A 113 -8.11 -10.35 17.93
CA PHE A 113 -7.98 -8.91 18.17
C PHE A 113 -8.56 -8.08 17.03
N VAL A 114 -8.40 -8.54 15.79
CA VAL A 114 -9.00 -7.88 14.61
C VAL A 114 -10.53 -7.92 14.68
N ALA A 115 -11.11 -9.05 15.08
CA ALA A 115 -12.55 -9.23 15.24
C ALA A 115 -13.16 -8.29 16.30
N LEU A 116 -12.37 -7.90 17.31
CA LEU A 116 -12.75 -6.92 18.34
C LEU A 116 -12.42 -5.46 17.95
N GLY A 117 -11.84 -5.25 16.77
CA GLY A 117 -11.54 -3.93 16.20
C GLY A 117 -10.25 -3.30 16.71
N PHE A 118 -9.26 -4.09 17.08
CA PHE A 118 -7.92 -3.61 17.41
C PHE A 118 -6.99 -3.60 16.18
N ASP A 119 -6.04 -2.66 16.17
CA ASP A 119 -4.95 -2.59 15.19
C ASP A 119 -3.57 -2.94 15.80
N ASN A 120 -3.52 -3.25 17.11
CA ASN A 120 -2.35 -3.73 17.86
C ASN A 120 -2.82 -4.69 18.97
N ILE A 121 -1.93 -5.52 19.53
CA ILE A 121 -2.23 -6.35 20.70
C ILE A 121 -2.50 -5.42 21.91
N PRO A 122 -3.72 -5.43 22.50
CA PRO A 122 -4.12 -4.53 23.57
C PRO A 122 -3.66 -5.02 24.96
N SER A 123 -3.83 -4.17 25.97
CA SER A 123 -3.75 -4.62 27.37
C SER A 123 -4.98 -5.43 27.76
N MET A 124 -4.89 -6.21 28.83
CA MET A 124 -6.05 -6.96 29.36
C MET A 124 -7.22 -6.04 29.74
N ASP A 125 -6.94 -4.84 30.26
CA ASP A 125 -7.98 -3.87 30.63
C ASP A 125 -8.66 -3.29 29.38
N ASP A 126 -7.89 -2.96 28.34
CA ASP A 126 -8.43 -2.47 27.07
C ASP A 126 -9.28 -3.53 26.36
N LEU A 127 -8.83 -4.80 26.39
CA LEU A 127 -9.57 -5.93 25.84
C LEU A 127 -10.96 -6.06 26.50
N LYS A 128 -11.00 -6.03 27.84
CA LYS A 128 -12.25 -6.09 28.64
C LYS A 128 -13.17 -4.92 28.35
N ASN A 129 -12.63 -3.70 28.35
CA ASN A 129 -13.40 -2.49 28.07
C ASN A 129 -14.00 -2.53 26.66
N ARG A 130 -13.22 -2.95 25.66
CA ARG A 130 -13.69 -3.08 24.28
C ARG A 130 -14.78 -4.12 24.14
N PHE A 131 -14.61 -5.29 24.75
CA PHE A 131 -15.62 -6.33 24.74
C PHE A 131 -16.91 -5.87 25.42
N HIS A 132 -16.85 -5.18 26.57
CA HIS A 132 -18.04 -4.63 27.21
C HIS A 132 -18.82 -3.65 26.32
N MET A 133 -18.13 -2.79 25.57
CA MET A 133 -18.77 -1.87 24.63
C MET A 133 -19.48 -2.64 23.51
N LEU A 134 -18.77 -3.58 22.86
CA LEU A 134 -19.33 -4.40 21.78
C LEU A 134 -20.48 -5.28 22.25
N ALA A 135 -20.34 -5.91 23.42
CA ALA A 135 -21.36 -6.74 24.05
C ALA A 135 -22.64 -5.93 24.31
N LYS A 136 -22.51 -4.70 24.84
CA LYS A 136 -23.67 -3.82 25.08
C LYS A 136 -24.40 -3.45 23.79
N GLU A 137 -23.67 -3.24 22.70
CA GLU A 137 -24.23 -2.88 21.40
C GLU A 137 -24.87 -4.09 20.67
N SER A 138 -24.26 -5.27 20.79
CA SER A 138 -24.70 -6.46 20.06
C SER A 138 -25.60 -7.39 20.86
N HIS A 139 -25.84 -7.15 22.15
CA HIS A 139 -26.63 -8.05 22.99
C HIS A 139 -28.07 -8.21 22.46
N PRO A 140 -28.58 -9.45 22.31
CA PRO A 140 -29.93 -9.70 21.81
C PRO A 140 -31.03 -9.03 22.65
N ASP A 141 -30.86 -8.98 23.98
CA ASP A 141 -31.80 -8.31 24.89
C ASP A 141 -31.91 -6.79 24.68
N SER A 142 -30.90 -6.18 24.05
CA SER A 142 -30.93 -4.75 23.67
C SER A 142 -31.35 -4.54 22.21
N GLY A 143 -31.89 -5.57 21.54
CA GLY A 143 -32.25 -5.56 20.12
C GLY A 143 -31.05 -5.75 19.18
N GLY A 144 -29.91 -6.19 19.72
CA GLY A 144 -28.69 -6.46 18.96
C GLY A 144 -28.69 -7.80 18.22
N ASN A 145 -27.66 -8.02 17.41
CA ASN A 145 -27.50 -9.24 16.62
C ASN A 145 -26.82 -10.35 17.45
N SER A 146 -27.56 -11.43 17.72
CA SER A 146 -27.08 -12.60 18.46
C SER A 146 -25.85 -13.27 17.83
N GLU A 147 -25.76 -13.33 16.51
CA GLU A 147 -24.61 -13.92 15.80
C GLU A 147 -23.35 -13.06 16.00
N LEU A 148 -23.48 -11.73 15.95
CA LEU A 148 -22.37 -10.81 16.24
C LEU A 148 -21.94 -10.90 17.70
N PHE A 149 -22.88 -11.04 18.64
CA PHE A 149 -22.55 -11.23 20.04
C PHE A 149 -21.76 -12.52 20.27
N CYS A 150 -22.17 -13.63 19.67
CA CYS A 150 -21.43 -14.89 19.73
C CYS A 150 -20.02 -14.76 19.15
N LEU A 151 -19.87 -14.07 18.01
CA LEU A 151 -18.58 -13.81 17.37
C LEU A 151 -17.64 -13.01 18.30
N TYR A 152 -18.12 -11.91 18.89
CA TYR A 152 -17.31 -11.10 19.80
C TYR A 152 -16.94 -11.86 21.07
N LYS A 153 -17.85 -12.70 21.57
CA LYS A 153 -17.57 -13.54 22.74
C LYS A 153 -16.47 -14.56 22.46
N SER A 154 -16.55 -15.30 21.35
CA SER A 154 -15.50 -16.26 20.98
C SER A 154 -14.16 -15.55 20.74
N ALA A 155 -14.18 -14.38 20.08
CA ALA A 155 -12.97 -13.60 19.85
C ALA A 155 -12.36 -13.07 21.16
N TYR A 156 -13.18 -12.69 22.14
CA TYR A 156 -12.70 -12.27 23.46
C TYR A 156 -12.04 -13.42 24.23
N GLU A 157 -12.64 -14.61 24.24
CA GLU A 157 -12.07 -15.79 24.92
C GLU A 157 -10.71 -16.19 24.32
N GLU A 158 -10.61 -16.18 22.99
CA GLU A 158 -9.34 -16.46 22.28
C GLU A 158 -8.28 -15.37 22.56
N ALA A 159 -8.67 -14.10 22.58
CA ALA A 159 -7.77 -12.99 22.89
C ALA A 159 -7.29 -12.99 24.35
N GLU A 160 -8.15 -13.39 25.29
CA GLU A 160 -7.82 -13.52 26.71
C GLU A 160 -6.81 -14.65 26.93
N MET A 161 -7.01 -15.82 26.31
CA MET A 161 -6.04 -16.92 26.34
C MET A 161 -4.68 -16.48 25.79
N TYR A 162 -4.66 -15.83 24.63
CA TYR A 162 -3.43 -15.34 24.01
C TYR A 162 -2.63 -14.42 24.96
N LEU A 163 -3.30 -13.48 25.63
CA LEU A 163 -2.66 -12.55 26.56
C LEU A 163 -2.20 -13.20 27.88
N MET A 164 -2.78 -14.35 28.25
CA MET A 164 -2.34 -15.14 29.40
C MET A 164 -1.12 -15.99 29.07
N GLU A 165 -1.08 -16.62 27.89
CA GLU A 165 0.05 -17.45 27.43
C GLU A 165 1.33 -16.63 27.21
N GLU A 166 1.24 -15.39 26.72
CA GLU A 166 2.39 -14.49 26.53
C GLU A 166 2.99 -13.94 27.85
N ARG A 167 2.35 -14.21 29.00
CA ARG A 167 2.83 -13.79 30.32
C ARG A 167 3.60 -14.88 31.08
N GLU A 168 3.63 -16.11 30.57
CA GLU A 168 4.40 -17.24 31.11
C GLU A 168 5.81 -17.31 30.49
#